data_AF-A0A4Y4X7Y6-F1
#
_entry.id   AF-A0A4Y4X7Y6-F1
#
_cell.length_a   1.000
_cell.length_b   1.000
_cell.length_c   1.000
_cell.angle_alpha   90.00
_cell.angle_beta   90.00
_cell.angle_gamma   90.00
#
_symmetry.space_group_name_H-M   'P 1'
#
loop_
_entity.id
_entity.type
_entity.pdbx_description
1 polymer ?
#
loop_
_entity_poly.entity_id
_entity_poly.type
_entity_poly.pdbx_seq_one_letter_code
_entity_poly.pdbx_strand_id
1 'polypeptide(L)'
;HRLLKELLFHQAKGCSYLLEETPELCAELNALQKKAALIERDFVKRKFARLALELLEKEFLGVVLEVKDWVVVGLKEFIGLKVLIKTNKVFKPLEKVRVTITHADLILGQVRGEITERIKEHVS
;
A
#
# COMPACT_ATOMS: atom_id res chain seq x y z
N HIS A 1 -9.72 17.31 23.94
CA HIS A 1 -9.94 18.75 24.24
C HIS A 1 -11.17 19.02 25.10
N ARG A 2 -12.39 18.55 24.75
CA ARG A 2 -13.60 18.79 25.57
C ARG A 2 -13.47 18.25 27.01
N LEU A 3 -13.10 16.98 27.17
CA LEU A 3 -12.80 16.37 28.48
C LEU A 3 -11.80 17.17 29.33
N LEU A 4 -10.72 17.68 28.72
CA LEU A 4 -9.73 18.52 29.40
C LEU A 4 -10.36 19.83 29.93
N LYS A 5 -11.28 20.46 29.20
CA LYS A 5 -11.96 21.66 29.67
C LYS A 5 -12.85 21.35 30.88
N GLU A 6 -13.64 20.28 30.82
CA GLU A 6 -14.53 19.90 31.92
C GLU A 6 -13.74 19.58 33.22
N LEU A 7 -12.58 18.94 33.08
CA LEU A 7 -11.66 18.68 34.20
C LEU A 7 -11.06 19.96 34.79
N LEU A 8 -10.67 20.92 33.96
CA LEU A 8 -10.10 22.20 34.40
C LEU A 8 -11.13 23.11 35.09
N PHE A 9 -12.40 23.00 34.73
CA PHE A 9 -13.49 23.82 35.29
C PHE A 9 -14.34 23.06 36.34
N HIS A 10 -13.84 21.93 36.87
CA HIS A 10 -14.47 21.12 37.93
C HIS A 10 -15.91 20.67 37.64
N GLN A 11 -16.26 20.42 36.38
CA GLN A 11 -17.61 20.01 35.98
C GLN A 11 -17.77 18.48 35.99
N ALA A 12 -17.96 17.91 37.18
CA ALA A 12 -18.03 16.45 37.36
C ALA A 12 -19.13 15.75 36.52
N LYS A 13 -20.29 16.40 36.34
CA LYS A 13 -21.40 15.86 35.53
C LYS A 13 -21.12 15.91 34.02
N GLY A 14 -20.38 16.92 33.55
CA GLY A 14 -19.95 17.01 32.15
C GLY A 14 -18.93 15.92 31.82
N CYS A 15 -18.01 15.64 32.74
CA CYS A 15 -17.05 14.55 32.61
C CYS A 15 -17.72 13.17 32.52
N SER A 16 -18.68 12.84 33.39
CA SER A 16 -19.32 11.52 33.40
C SER A 16 -20.08 11.26 32.10
N TYR A 17 -20.85 12.24 31.62
CA TYR A 17 -21.59 12.16 30.37
C TYR A 17 -20.66 11.93 29.16
N LEU A 18 -19.57 12.71 29.06
CA LEU A 18 -18.61 12.55 27.96
C LEU A 18 -17.91 11.17 28.00
N LEU A 19 -17.66 10.63 29.18
CA LEU A 19 -17.03 9.31 29.35
C LEU A 19 -17.97 8.16 29.00
N GLU A 20 -19.28 8.29 29.28
CA GLU A 20 -20.28 7.29 28.89
C GLU A 20 -20.37 7.14 27.36
N GLU A 21 -20.29 8.23 26.61
CA GLU A 21 -20.32 8.22 25.14
C GLU A 21 -18.97 7.85 24.49
N THR A 22 -17.86 7.90 25.25
CA THR A 22 -16.50 7.73 24.70
C THR A 22 -16.28 6.38 24.00
N PRO A 23 -16.71 5.21 24.54
CA PRO A 23 -16.49 3.92 23.89
C PRO A 23 -17.12 3.84 22.49
N GLU A 24 -18.36 4.33 22.34
CA GLU A 24 -19.07 4.33 21.06
C GLU A 24 -18.39 5.25 20.04
N LEU A 25 -18.04 6.47 20.46
CA LEU A 25 -17.30 7.42 19.63
C LEU A 25 -15.94 6.87 19.18
N CYS A 26 -15.21 6.19 20.07
CA CYS A 26 -13.96 5.53 19.73
C CYS A 26 -14.16 4.41 18.69
N ALA A 27 -15.23 3.60 18.84
CA ALA A 27 -15.54 2.55 17.87
C ALA A 27 -15.88 3.12 16.49
N GLU A 28 -16.69 4.17 16.43
CA GLU A 28 -17.05 4.86 15.19
C GLU A 28 -15.82 5.50 14.54
N LEU A 29 -14.98 6.20 15.32
CA LEU A 29 -13.76 6.82 14.83
C LEU A 29 -12.80 5.77 14.24
N ASN A 30 -12.63 4.64 14.91
CA ASN A 30 -11.81 3.54 14.40
C ASN A 30 -12.38 2.99 13.07
N ALA A 31 -13.70 2.87 12.95
CA ALA A 31 -14.34 2.44 11.71
C ALA A 31 -14.12 3.45 10.57
N LEU A 32 -14.24 4.75 10.85
CA LEU A 32 -13.98 5.83 9.89
C LEU A 32 -12.51 5.87 9.47
N GLN A 33 -11.57 5.73 10.39
CA GLN A 33 -10.14 5.65 10.10
C GLN A 33 -9.82 4.46 9.19
N LYS A 34 -10.39 3.29 9.47
CA LYS A 34 -10.23 2.11 8.61
C LYS A 34 -10.79 2.36 7.21
N LYS A 35 -11.94 3.02 7.09
CA LYS A 35 -12.54 3.38 5.80
C LYS A 35 -11.67 4.37 5.02
N ALA A 36 -11.15 5.40 5.68
CA ALA A 36 -10.24 6.36 5.07
C ALA A 36 -8.96 5.68 4.54
N ALA A 37 -8.34 4.83 5.36
CA ALA A 37 -7.14 4.07 4.96
C ALA A 37 -7.39 3.15 3.75
N LEU A 38 -8.58 2.55 3.64
CA LEU A 38 -8.96 1.75 2.47
C LEU A 38 -9.08 2.61 1.21
N ILE A 39 -9.72 3.78 1.30
CA ILE A 39 -9.88 4.73 0.19
C ILE A 39 -8.51 5.23 -0.27
N GLU A 40 -7.65 5.63 0.66
CA GLU A 40 -6.29 6.10 0.35
C GLU A 40 -5.48 5.02 -0.36
N ARG A 41 -5.52 3.79 0.16
CA ARG A 41 -4.84 2.64 -0.46
C ARG A 41 -5.34 2.39 -1.89
N ASP A 42 -6.64 2.44 -2.10
CA ASP A 42 -7.24 2.21 -3.41
C ASP A 42 -6.97 3.36 -4.39
N PHE A 43 -6.91 4.60 -3.91
CA PHE A 43 -6.46 5.75 -4.70
C PHE A 43 -5.01 5.58 -5.15
N VAL A 44 -4.11 5.22 -4.23
CA VAL A 44 -2.68 5.00 -4.52
C VAL A 44 -2.49 3.91 -5.58
N LYS A 45 -3.22 2.79 -5.47
CA LYS A 45 -3.21 1.72 -6.47
C LYS A 45 -3.59 2.23 -7.86
N ARG A 46 -4.67 2.99 -7.98
CA ARG A 46 -5.13 3.54 -9.27
C ARG A 46 -4.20 4.61 -9.82
N LYS A 47 -3.62 5.45 -8.95
CA LYS A 47 -2.58 6.41 -9.34
C LYS A 47 -1.39 5.70 -9.97
N PHE A 48 -0.91 4.60 -9.38
CA PHE A 48 0.20 3.84 -9.95
C PHE A 48 -0.20 3.04 -11.19
N ALA A 49 -1.42 2.50 -11.26
CA ALA A 49 -1.91 1.89 -12.49
C ALA A 49 -2.00 2.90 -13.65
N ARG A 50 -2.41 4.14 -13.38
CA ARG A 50 -2.41 5.23 -14.36
C ARG A 50 -1.00 5.56 -14.83
N LEU A 51 -0.05 5.71 -13.92
CA LEU A 51 1.36 5.93 -14.26
C LEU A 51 1.92 4.77 -15.10
N ALA A 52 1.61 3.53 -14.74
CA ALA A 52 2.09 2.35 -15.45
C ALA A 52 1.61 2.28 -16.91
N LEU A 53 0.45 2.86 -17.25
CA LEU A 53 -0.01 2.96 -18.64
C LEU A 53 0.94 3.81 -19.51
N GLU A 54 1.61 4.80 -18.94
CA GLU A 54 2.59 5.65 -19.64
C GLU A 54 3.98 4.99 -19.73
N LEU A 55 4.15 3.88 -19.01
CA LEU A 55 5.40 3.13 -18.86
C LEU A 55 5.32 1.71 -19.45
N LEU A 56 4.28 1.41 -20.23
CA LEU A 56 4.14 0.11 -20.89
C LEU A 56 5.34 -0.20 -21.76
N GLU A 57 5.72 -1.47 -21.76
CA GLU A 57 6.84 -2.07 -22.52
C GLU A 57 8.24 -1.54 -22.14
N LYS A 58 8.34 -0.66 -21.13
CA LYS A 58 9.62 -0.19 -20.59
C LYS A 58 10.11 -1.14 -19.50
N GLU A 59 11.43 -1.24 -19.41
CA GLU A 59 12.12 -2.04 -18.40
C GLU A 59 12.57 -1.20 -17.22
N PHE A 60 12.47 -1.79 -16.03
CA PHE A 60 12.83 -1.15 -14.78
C PHE A 60 13.58 -2.10 -13.86
N LEU A 61 14.46 -1.53 -13.04
CA LEU A 61 15.07 -2.23 -11.93
C LEU A 61 14.07 -2.35 -10.77
N GLY A 62 13.94 -3.56 -10.24
CA GLY A 62 13.04 -3.85 -9.13
C GLY A 62 13.61 -4.84 -8.13
N VAL A 63 12.90 -4.97 -7.03
CA VAL A 63 13.19 -5.91 -5.95
C VAL A 63 11.96 -6.75 -5.67
N VAL A 64 12.13 -8.06 -5.59
CA VAL A 64 11.06 -8.98 -5.20
C VAL A 64 10.68 -8.69 -3.75
N LEU A 65 9.43 -8.28 -3.52
CA LEU A 65 8.91 -7.97 -2.18
C LEU A 65 8.27 -9.20 -1.55
N GLU A 66 7.53 -9.96 -2.35
CA GLU A 66 6.70 -11.07 -1.87
C GLU A 66 6.58 -12.14 -2.96
N VAL A 67 6.60 -13.40 -2.55
CA VAL A 67 6.40 -14.57 -3.42
C VAL A 67 5.32 -15.42 -2.78
N LYS A 68 4.09 -15.29 -3.27
CA LYS A 68 2.94 -16.14 -2.91
C LYS A 68 2.38 -16.76 -4.20
N ASP A 69 1.11 -16.51 -4.51
CA ASP A 69 0.49 -16.91 -5.79
C ASP A 69 1.04 -16.10 -6.97
N TRP A 70 1.49 -14.87 -6.67
CA TRP A 70 2.15 -13.97 -7.61
C TRP A 70 3.50 -13.55 -7.02
N VAL A 71 4.45 -13.28 -7.91
CA VAL A 71 5.67 -12.58 -7.54
C VAL A 71 5.37 -11.09 -7.59
N VAL A 72 5.51 -10.41 -6.46
CA VAL A 72 5.29 -8.96 -6.36
C VAL A 72 6.64 -8.28 -6.38
N VAL A 73 6.88 -7.45 -7.40
CA VAL A 73 8.12 -6.69 -7.53
C VAL A 73 7.84 -5.20 -7.30
N GLY A 74 8.60 -4.58 -6.40
CA GLY A 74 8.62 -3.14 -6.22
C GLY A 74 9.66 -2.51 -7.15
N LEU A 75 9.30 -1.46 -7.88
CA LEU A 75 10.25 -0.74 -8.73
C LEU A 75 11.10 0.22 -7.90
N LYS A 76 12.39 0.32 -8.24
CA LYS A 76 13.35 1.19 -7.54
C LYS A 76 13.09 2.68 -7.83
N GLU A 77 12.78 3.00 -9.08
CA GLU A 77 12.56 4.39 -9.55
C GLU A 77 11.20 4.94 -9.09
N PHE A 78 10.20 4.07 -8.98
CA PHE A 78 8.84 4.44 -8.61
C PHE A 78 8.45 3.74 -7.30
N ILE A 79 8.92 4.30 -6.18
CA ILE A 79 8.63 3.78 -4.84
C ILE A 79 7.11 3.68 -4.64
N GLY A 80 6.65 2.48 -4.29
CA GLY A 80 5.23 2.17 -4.09
C GLY A 80 4.54 1.54 -5.30
N LEU A 81 5.12 1.63 -6.50
CA LEU A 81 4.62 0.90 -7.67
C LEU A 81 5.01 -0.57 -7.55
N LYS A 82 3.99 -1.43 -7.50
CA LYS A 82 4.13 -2.88 -7.41
C LYS A 82 3.66 -3.52 -8.70
N VAL A 83 4.50 -4.37 -9.27
CA VAL A 83 4.21 -5.15 -10.48
C VAL A 83 3.94 -6.59 -10.09
N LEU A 84 2.79 -7.11 -10.52
CA LEU A 84 2.37 -8.49 -10.31
C LEU A 84 2.85 -9.34 -11.49
N ILE A 85 3.68 -10.33 -11.19
CA ILE A 85 4.23 -11.25 -12.19
C ILE A 85 3.70 -12.66 -11.91
N LYS A 86 3.08 -13.27 -12.93
CA LYS A 86 2.73 -14.69 -12.93
C LYS A 86 3.84 -15.46 -13.62
N THR A 87 4.51 -16.34 -12.90
CA THR A 87 5.64 -17.09 -13.43
C THR A 87 5.81 -18.41 -12.71
N ASN A 88 6.31 -19.43 -13.42
CA ASN A 88 6.64 -20.73 -12.85
C ASN A 88 8.07 -20.77 -12.29
N LYS A 89 8.84 -19.68 -12.45
CA LYS A 89 10.21 -19.57 -11.94
C LYS A 89 10.18 -19.24 -10.45
N VAL A 90 11.10 -19.83 -9.68
CA VAL A 90 11.19 -19.61 -8.22
C VAL A 90 12.06 -18.41 -7.91
N PHE A 91 11.51 -17.39 -7.25
CA PHE A 91 12.24 -16.20 -6.79
C PHE A 91 12.32 -16.18 -5.27
N LYS A 92 13.30 -15.46 -4.73
CA LYS A 92 13.39 -15.19 -3.29
C LYS A 92 13.03 -13.74 -2.99
N PRO A 93 12.39 -13.44 -1.83
CA PRO A 93 12.27 -12.06 -1.37
C PRO A 93 13.64 -11.37 -1.34
N LEU A 94 13.64 -10.07 -1.63
CA LEU A 94 14.81 -9.19 -1.75
C LEU A 94 15.73 -9.45 -2.94
N GLU A 95 15.41 -10.41 -3.82
CA GLU A 95 16.15 -10.62 -5.08
C GLU A 95 15.98 -9.42 -6.02
N LYS A 96 17.09 -8.93 -6.59
CA LYS A 96 17.10 -7.85 -7.57
C LYS A 96 16.81 -8.40 -8.95
N VAL A 97 15.86 -7.78 -9.65
CA VAL A 97 15.36 -8.23 -10.94
C VAL A 97 15.12 -7.06 -11.88
N ARG A 98 15.15 -7.35 -13.17
CA ARG A 98 14.69 -6.45 -14.24
C ARG A 98 13.27 -6.85 -14.63
N VAL A 99 12.37 -5.88 -14.70
CA VAL A 99 10.95 -6.11 -14.95
C VAL A 99 10.46 -5.22 -16.07
N THR A 100 9.71 -5.80 -16.99
CA THR A 100 8.98 -5.07 -18.03
C THR A 100 7.52 -4.96 -17.64
N ILE A 101 6.96 -3.75 -17.70
CA ILE A 101 5.52 -3.55 -17.48
C ILE A 101 4.77 -3.91 -18.76
N THR A 102 3.91 -4.92 -18.71
CA THR A 102 3.18 -5.40 -19.89
C THR A 102 1.73 -4.94 -19.91
N HIS A 103 1.14 -4.68 -18.73
CA HIS A 103 -0.26 -4.30 -18.63
C HIS A 103 -0.56 -3.52 -17.35
N ALA A 104 -1.54 -2.63 -17.40
CA ALA A 104 -2.07 -1.94 -16.23
C ALA A 104 -3.60 -1.84 -16.29
N ASP A 105 -4.25 -2.18 -15.18
CA ASP A 105 -5.70 -2.14 -15.01
C ASP A 105 -6.08 -1.03 -14.01
N LEU A 106 -6.75 0.01 -14.52
CA LEU A 106 -7.20 1.15 -13.73
C LEU A 106 -8.36 0.82 -12.78
N ILE A 107 -9.22 -0.13 -13.14
CA ILE A 107 -10.40 -0.49 -12.35
C ILE A 107 -9.94 -1.24 -11.11
N LEU A 108 -9.10 -2.26 -11.32
CA LEU A 108 -8.53 -3.08 -10.26
C LEU A 108 -7.34 -2.41 -9.54
N GLY A 109 -6.75 -1.36 -10.14
CA GLY A 109 -5.54 -0.72 -9.64
C GLY A 109 -4.34 -1.67 -9.63
N GLN A 110 -4.25 -2.55 -10.63
CA GLN A 110 -3.22 -3.58 -10.75
C GLN A 110 -2.26 -3.24 -11.88
N VAL A 111 -0.97 -3.50 -11.65
CA VAL A 111 0.05 -3.44 -12.70
C VAL A 111 0.62 -4.85 -12.86
N ARG A 112 0.74 -5.31 -14.09
CA ARG A 112 1.26 -6.62 -14.45
C ARG A 112 2.48 -6.48 -15.34
N GLY A 113 3.35 -7.48 -15.26
CA GLY A 113 4.61 -7.47 -15.98
C GLY A 113 5.28 -8.82 -16.00
N GLU A 114 6.47 -8.82 -16.55
CA GLU A 114 7.32 -10.00 -16.67
C GLU A 114 8.73 -9.69 -16.16
N ILE A 115 9.37 -10.69 -15.55
CA ILE A 115 10.77 -10.58 -15.14
C ILE A 115 11.63 -11.02 -16.32
N THR A 116 12.38 -10.09 -16.90
CA THR A 116 13.29 -10.36 -18.01
C THR A 116 14.59 -10.98 -17.51
N GLU A 117 15.17 -10.42 -16.44
CA GLU A 117 16.49 -10.83 -15.95
C GLU A 117 16.59 -10.84 -14.41
N ARG A 118 17.45 -11.73 -13.91
CA ARG A 118 17.90 -11.73 -12.50
C ARG A 118 19.23 -11.02 -12.42
N ILE A 119 19.33 -10.06 -11.52
CA ILE A 119 20.56 -9.29 -11.33
C ILE A 119 21.32 -9.97 -10.21
N LYS A 120 22.29 -10.81 -10.56
CA LYS A 120 23.25 -11.32 -9.60
C LYS A 120 24.16 -10.17 -9.20
N GLU A 121 24.19 -9.82 -7.92
CA GLU A 121 25.32 -9.06 -7.40
C GLU A 121 26.54 -9.96 -7.48
N HIS A 122 27.42 -9.68 -8.44
CA HIS A 122 28.80 -10.15 -8.32
C HIS A 122 29.38 -9.47 -7.09
N VAL A 123 29.50 -10.23 -6.01
CA VAL A 123 30.36 -9.88 -4.88
C VAL A 123 31.78 -10.01 -5.40
N SER A 124 32.35 -8.88 -5.81
CA SER A 124 33.79 -8.71 -6.00
C SER A 124 34.46 -8.55 -4.64
#